data_AF-A0A7C4CGE5-F1
#
_entry.id   AF-A0A7C4CGE5-F1
#
_cell.length_a   1.000
_cell.length_b   1.000
_cell.length_c   1.000
_cell.angle_alpha   90.00
_cell.angle_beta   90.00
_cell.angle_gamma   90.00
#
_symmetry.space_group_name_H-M   'P 1'
#
loop_
_entity.id
_entity.type
_entity.pdbx_description
1 polymer ?
#
loop_
_entity_poly.entity_id
_entity_poly.type
_entity_poly.pdbx_seq_one_letter_code
_entity_poly.pdbx_strand_id
1 'polypeptide(L)'
;MSELTLSAPISWLDGIDVRTGRIVQEGHPQKGESIAGRVIRLRGSTGSTVGAYIFFALKRNNTAPLKIILEEPDSVTIAAELAGIPVELKGVKEVKLEDEEINESLKRYLEREASISGAQGFTRIRSVHISGVSYATIGDAGREWLSEIASKIKFKVTATTNPAGMDLISWRDMGIPEDFARKQVEIVDSLIEMGALPTFTCTPYLSGNLPVYGESVCWGESSAVAFINSVIGARSNREGATKTIVAAATGYTPLYGKHLDENRLPNLAVYPEPLENLLHYYLLAYYIGLHYPNSVPIYNVKRASLPELKALAAAGAASGSIEMYHIPGITPNKASDVT
;
A
#
# COMPACT_ATOMS: atom_id res chain seq x y z
N MET A 1 23.15 11.54 -23.40
CA MET A 1 21.78 11.24 -22.92
C MET A 1 21.11 12.57 -22.62
N SER A 2 19.91 12.82 -23.14
CA SER A 2 19.18 14.07 -22.85
C SER A 2 18.46 13.97 -21.51
N GLU A 3 18.76 14.88 -20.58
CA GLU A 3 18.05 15.03 -19.30
C GLU A 3 16.82 15.94 -19.47
N LEU A 4 15.74 15.69 -18.72
CA LEU A 4 14.57 16.55 -18.57
C LEU A 4 14.29 16.74 -17.09
N THR A 5 14.26 17.99 -16.63
CA THR A 5 13.86 18.33 -15.26
C THR A 5 12.40 18.76 -15.24
N LEU A 6 11.58 18.07 -14.46
CA LEU A 6 10.20 18.45 -14.18
C LEU A 6 10.19 19.42 -12.99
N SER A 7 9.77 20.66 -13.24
CA SER A 7 9.78 21.72 -12.23
C SER A 7 8.54 21.71 -11.33
N ALA A 8 7.59 20.81 -11.58
CA ALA A 8 6.40 20.58 -10.78
C ALA A 8 6.18 19.07 -10.62
N PRO A 9 5.41 18.64 -9.60
CA PRO A 9 5.02 17.24 -9.47
C PRO A 9 4.17 16.76 -10.65
N ILE A 10 4.41 15.52 -11.06
CA ILE A 10 3.68 14.83 -12.13
C ILE A 10 2.80 13.73 -11.54
N SER A 11 1.58 13.58 -12.04
CA SER A 11 0.74 12.42 -11.80
C SER A 11 1.17 11.29 -12.73
N TRP A 12 1.68 10.21 -12.16
CA TRP A 12 1.99 9.01 -12.96
C TRP A 12 0.73 8.35 -13.50
N LEU A 13 -0.42 8.51 -12.83
CA LEU A 13 -1.67 7.84 -13.20
C LEU A 13 -2.23 8.32 -14.55
N ASP A 14 -2.26 9.64 -14.75
CA ASP A 14 -2.97 10.28 -15.86
C ASP A 14 -2.20 11.47 -16.48
N GLY A 15 -1.06 11.85 -15.91
CA GLY A 15 -0.27 13.00 -16.37
C GLY A 15 0.60 12.71 -17.59
N ILE A 16 0.68 11.45 -18.03
CA ILE A 16 1.57 11.00 -19.11
C ILE A 16 0.78 10.10 -20.06
N ASP A 17 0.81 10.44 -21.35
CA ASP A 17 0.30 9.54 -22.38
C ASP A 17 1.27 8.37 -22.57
N VAL A 18 0.86 7.20 -22.09
CA VAL A 18 1.66 5.97 -22.14
C VAL A 18 2.03 5.53 -23.55
N ARG A 19 1.30 5.96 -24.59
CA ARG A 19 1.56 5.57 -25.99
C ARG A 19 2.67 6.40 -26.63
N THR A 20 2.85 7.63 -26.17
CA THR A 20 3.80 8.59 -26.76
C THR A 20 4.91 9.02 -25.80
N GLY A 21 4.74 8.75 -24.50
CA GLY A 21 5.60 9.25 -23.43
C GLY A 21 5.50 10.77 -23.23
N ARG A 22 4.49 11.43 -23.81
CA ARG A 22 4.32 12.89 -23.69
C ARG A 22 3.61 13.24 -22.39
N ILE A 23 4.06 14.34 -21.77
CA ILE A 23 3.40 14.94 -20.62
C ILE A 23 2.10 15.60 -21.10
N VAL A 24 0.97 15.11 -20.62
CA VAL A 24 -0.38 15.60 -20.94
C VAL A 24 -1.07 16.27 -19.76
N GLN A 25 -0.50 16.18 -18.56
CA GLN A 25 -1.03 16.82 -17.35
C GLN A 25 -1.29 18.31 -17.59
N GLU A 26 -2.55 18.72 -17.37
CA GLU A 26 -2.96 20.11 -17.54
C GLU A 26 -2.22 21.00 -16.54
N GLY A 27 -1.77 22.17 -17.00
CA GLY A 27 -1.04 23.14 -16.16
C GLY A 27 0.39 22.73 -15.79
N HIS A 28 0.90 21.57 -16.22
CA HIS A 28 2.29 21.19 -15.96
C HIS A 28 3.26 22.05 -16.80
N PRO A 29 4.33 22.65 -16.22
CA PRO A 29 5.21 23.55 -16.96
C PRO A 29 5.92 22.91 -18.15
N GLN A 30 6.19 21.61 -18.07
CA GLN A 30 6.77 20.80 -19.15
C GLN A 30 5.71 20.07 -20.01
N LYS A 31 4.44 20.48 -20.02
CA LYS A 31 3.40 19.86 -20.86
C LYS A 31 3.83 19.86 -22.34
N GLY A 32 3.63 18.73 -23.02
CA GLY A 32 4.03 18.52 -24.41
C GLY A 32 5.44 17.95 -24.58
N GLU A 33 6.34 18.08 -23.60
CA GLU A 33 7.63 17.39 -23.61
C GLU A 33 7.44 15.87 -23.52
N SER A 34 8.39 15.11 -24.05
CA SER A 34 8.41 13.64 -23.93
C SER A 34 9.44 13.19 -22.91
N ILE A 35 9.07 12.20 -22.10
CA ILE A 35 9.97 11.52 -21.17
C ILE A 35 10.72 10.34 -21.82
N ALA A 36 10.27 9.89 -22.98
CA ALA A 36 10.73 8.66 -23.61
C ALA A 36 12.23 8.73 -23.94
N GLY A 37 12.98 7.73 -23.48
CA GLY A 37 14.43 7.64 -23.76
C GLY A 37 15.27 8.75 -23.10
N ARG A 38 14.73 9.49 -22.12
CA ARG A 38 15.44 10.55 -21.40
C ARG A 38 15.76 10.16 -19.96
N VAL A 39 16.70 10.87 -19.35
CA VAL A 39 16.87 10.86 -17.89
C VAL A 39 15.91 11.88 -17.32
N ILE A 40 15.00 11.48 -16.42
CA ILE A 40 14.00 12.36 -15.85
C ILE A 40 14.38 12.71 -14.44
N ARG A 41 14.50 14.01 -14.15
CA ARG A 41 14.66 14.53 -12.80
C ARG A 41 13.34 15.12 -12.34
N LEU A 42 12.86 14.69 -11.18
CA LEU A 42 11.65 15.24 -10.56
C LEU A 42 11.79 15.30 -9.04
N ARG A 43 11.07 16.23 -8.42
CA ARG A 43 11.01 16.35 -6.96
C ARG A 43 10.21 15.21 -6.37
N GLY A 44 8.99 15.03 -6.84
CA GLY A 44 8.09 13.94 -6.46
C GLY A 44 6.92 13.89 -7.42
N SER A 45 6.01 12.96 -7.17
CA SER A 45 4.78 12.75 -7.92
C SER A 45 3.56 13.16 -7.10
N THR A 46 2.42 13.26 -7.78
CA THR A 46 1.12 13.45 -7.15
C THR A 46 0.17 12.35 -7.57
N GLY A 47 -0.94 12.22 -6.84
CA GLY A 47 -2.02 11.32 -7.20
C GLY A 47 -1.94 9.96 -6.52
N SER A 48 -2.58 8.97 -7.14
CA SER A 48 -2.84 7.66 -6.54
C SER A 48 -1.64 6.72 -6.63
N THR A 49 -1.50 5.81 -5.66
CA THR A 49 -0.53 4.71 -5.69
C THR A 49 -0.72 3.76 -6.88
N VAL A 50 -1.91 3.78 -7.49
CA VAL A 50 -2.20 3.10 -8.77
C VAL A 50 -1.26 3.55 -9.89
N GLY A 51 -0.74 4.79 -9.84
CA GLY A 51 0.23 5.29 -10.81
C GLY A 51 1.48 4.42 -10.94
N ALA A 52 1.81 3.60 -9.94
CA ALA A 52 2.89 2.63 -9.99
C ALA A 52 2.79 1.67 -11.20
N TYR A 53 1.58 1.32 -11.62
CA TYR A 53 1.38 0.39 -12.73
C TYR A 53 1.69 1.01 -14.10
N ILE A 54 1.70 2.34 -14.20
CA ILE A 54 1.93 3.06 -15.46
C ILE A 54 3.36 2.87 -15.98
N PHE A 55 4.32 2.61 -15.10
CA PHE A 55 5.70 2.30 -15.51
C PHE A 55 5.79 1.04 -16.39
N PHE A 56 4.95 0.03 -16.14
CA PHE A 56 4.90 -1.17 -16.98
C PHE A 56 4.32 -0.86 -18.36
N ALA A 57 3.27 -0.04 -18.42
CA ALA A 57 2.70 0.41 -19.68
C ALA A 57 3.71 1.23 -20.51
N LEU A 58 4.44 2.14 -19.88
CA LEU A 58 5.51 2.92 -20.51
C LEU A 58 6.64 2.01 -21.04
N LYS A 59 7.07 1.03 -20.26
CA LYS A 59 8.13 0.10 -20.66
C LYS A 59 7.72 -0.72 -21.88
N ARG A 60 6.51 -1.29 -21.85
CA ARG A 60 5.95 -2.08 -22.95
C ARG A 60 5.80 -1.26 -24.24
N ASN A 61 5.36 -0.01 -24.12
CA ASN A 61 5.17 0.87 -25.27
C ASN A 61 6.50 1.48 -25.79
N ASN A 62 7.65 1.13 -25.20
CA ASN A 62 8.95 1.72 -25.51
C ASN A 62 9.00 3.26 -25.33
N THR A 63 8.19 3.77 -24.40
CA THR A 63 8.07 5.20 -24.08
C THR A 63 8.57 5.53 -22.67
N ALA A 64 9.13 4.54 -21.98
CA ALA A 64 9.73 4.72 -20.68
C ALA A 64 10.96 5.64 -20.70
N PRO A 65 11.23 6.36 -19.60
CA PRO A 65 12.50 7.04 -19.42
C PRO A 65 13.63 6.02 -19.26
N LEU A 66 14.86 6.44 -19.54
CA LEU A 66 16.07 5.61 -19.32
C LEU A 66 16.36 5.43 -17.84
N LYS A 67 16.06 6.46 -17.04
CA LYS A 67 16.35 6.55 -15.61
C LYS A 67 15.54 7.68 -14.99
N ILE A 68 15.19 7.53 -13.72
CA ILE A 68 14.56 8.57 -12.93
C ILE A 68 15.52 9.01 -11.81
N ILE A 69 15.68 10.32 -11.62
CA ILE A 69 16.37 10.94 -10.50
C ILE A 69 15.31 11.59 -9.63
N LEU A 70 15.12 11.06 -8.44
CA LEU A 70 14.09 11.47 -7.50
C LEU A 70 14.73 12.30 -6.36
N GLU A 71 14.24 13.52 -6.17
CA GLU A 71 14.81 14.46 -5.18
C GLU A 71 14.13 14.42 -3.81
N GLU A 72 12.89 13.94 -3.73
CA GLU A 72 12.13 13.80 -2.48
C GLU A 72 11.54 12.38 -2.38
N PRO A 73 11.34 11.83 -1.16
CA PRO A 73 10.70 10.53 -0.96
C PRO A 73 9.35 10.37 -1.70
N ASP A 74 9.26 9.37 -2.58
CA ASP A 74 8.05 9.10 -3.36
C ASP A 74 7.89 7.59 -3.63
N SER A 75 6.91 6.97 -2.97
CA SER A 75 6.67 5.52 -3.06
C SER A 75 6.08 5.07 -4.39
N VAL A 76 5.39 5.95 -5.12
CA VAL A 76 4.82 5.63 -6.42
C VAL A 76 5.93 5.50 -7.46
N THR A 77 6.86 6.45 -7.47
CA THR A 77 7.94 6.58 -8.44
C THR A 77 8.95 5.45 -8.32
N ILE A 78 9.24 4.97 -7.12
CA ILE A 78 10.17 3.85 -6.93
C ILE A 78 9.62 2.51 -7.46
N ALA A 79 8.31 2.40 -7.72
CA ALA A 79 7.75 1.25 -8.43
C ALA A 79 8.29 1.11 -9.86
N ALA A 80 8.90 2.17 -10.43
CA ALA A 80 9.60 2.09 -11.71
C ALA A 80 10.73 1.04 -11.71
N GLU A 81 11.34 0.75 -10.56
CA GLU A 81 12.34 -0.33 -10.42
C GLU A 81 11.76 -1.71 -10.80
N LEU A 82 10.49 -1.95 -10.47
CA LEU A 82 9.80 -3.20 -10.83
C LEU A 82 9.59 -3.32 -12.35
N ALA A 83 9.47 -2.19 -13.05
CA ALA A 83 9.41 -2.12 -14.52
C ALA A 83 10.81 -2.11 -15.18
N GLY A 84 11.89 -2.25 -14.41
CA GLY A 84 13.26 -2.18 -14.91
C GLY A 84 13.65 -0.79 -15.41
N ILE A 85 13.13 0.25 -14.75
CA ILE A 85 13.52 1.65 -14.93
C ILE A 85 14.28 2.07 -13.66
N PRO A 86 15.61 2.26 -13.75
CA PRO A 86 16.41 2.59 -12.57
C PRO A 86 15.98 3.91 -11.93
N VAL A 87 15.90 3.92 -10.60
CA VAL A 87 15.61 5.11 -9.81
C VAL A 87 16.83 5.46 -8.95
N GLU A 88 17.36 6.66 -9.15
CA GLU A 88 18.38 7.25 -8.29
C GLU A 88 17.73 8.17 -7.27
N LEU A 89 18.02 7.93 -6.00
CA LEU A 89 17.52 8.76 -4.90
C LEU A 89 18.56 9.80 -4.50
N LYS A 90 18.17 11.06 -4.37
CA LYS A 90 19.04 12.13 -3.87
C LYS A 90 18.76 12.41 -2.39
N GLY A 91 19.82 12.65 -1.62
CA GLY A 91 19.70 13.13 -0.24
C GLY A 91 19.19 12.11 0.78
N VAL A 92 19.03 10.84 0.41
CA VAL A 92 18.60 9.76 1.32
C VAL A 92 19.72 8.76 1.56
N LYS A 93 19.76 8.21 2.78
CA LYS A 93 20.67 7.12 3.13
C LYS A 93 20.17 5.84 2.48
N GLU A 94 21.03 5.16 1.72
CA GLU A 94 20.68 3.84 1.18
C GLU A 94 20.56 2.80 2.29
N VAL A 95 19.50 2.01 2.22
CA VAL A 95 19.27 0.85 3.10
C VAL A 95 19.35 -0.40 2.23
N LYS A 96 20.26 -1.32 2.58
CA LYS A 96 20.55 -2.53 1.80
C LYS A 96 19.89 -3.76 2.42
N LEU A 97 19.46 -4.68 1.56
CA LEU A 97 18.93 -5.98 1.97
C LEU A 97 19.99 -7.06 1.74
N GLU A 98 20.51 -7.62 2.83
CA GLU A 98 21.52 -8.69 2.79
C GLU A 98 20.86 -10.06 2.58
N ASP A 99 20.27 -10.26 1.41
CA ASP A 99 19.78 -11.55 0.92
C ASP A 99 20.08 -11.63 -0.59
N GLU A 100 20.92 -12.60 -0.99
CA GLU A 100 21.37 -12.81 -2.38
C GLU A 100 20.42 -13.74 -3.15
N GLU A 101 19.51 -14.45 -2.48
CA GLU A 101 18.54 -15.34 -3.11
C GLU A 101 17.33 -14.60 -3.67
N ILE A 102 17.16 -13.32 -3.30
CA ILE A 102 16.06 -12.49 -3.77
C ILE A 102 16.33 -12.01 -5.20
N ASN A 103 15.30 -12.09 -6.03
CA ASN A 103 15.32 -11.52 -7.38
C ASN A 103 15.75 -10.03 -7.33
N GLU A 104 16.75 -9.69 -8.13
CA GLU A 104 17.39 -8.38 -8.10
C GLU A 104 16.44 -7.20 -8.30
N SER A 105 15.39 -7.32 -9.13
CA SER A 105 14.40 -6.25 -9.32
C SER A 105 13.54 -6.01 -8.08
N LEU A 106 13.12 -7.10 -7.42
CA LEU A 106 12.36 -7.06 -6.17
C LEU A 106 13.21 -6.50 -5.02
N LYS A 107 14.48 -6.92 -4.97
CA LYS A 107 15.46 -6.41 -4.01
C LYS A 107 15.67 -4.91 -4.17
N ARG A 108 15.97 -4.44 -5.39
CA ARG A 108 16.13 -2.99 -5.66
C ARG A 108 14.91 -2.20 -5.22
N TYR A 109 13.70 -2.65 -5.59
CA TYR A 109 12.47 -2.00 -5.16
C TYR A 109 12.39 -1.88 -3.62
N LEU A 110 12.64 -2.97 -2.88
CA LEU A 110 12.64 -2.96 -1.42
C LEU A 110 13.71 -2.04 -0.81
N GLU A 111 14.92 -2.02 -1.38
CA GLU A 111 16.00 -1.11 -0.96
C GLU A 111 15.61 0.35 -1.18
N ARG A 112 14.95 0.67 -2.30
CA ARG A 112 14.44 2.02 -2.57
C ARG A 112 13.32 2.39 -1.60
N GLU A 113 12.34 1.51 -1.39
CA GLU A 113 11.26 1.67 -0.39
C GLU A 113 11.84 1.95 1.00
N ALA A 114 12.82 1.16 1.45
CA ALA A 114 13.47 1.32 2.74
C ALA A 114 14.22 2.64 2.85
N SER A 115 14.94 3.03 1.79
CA SER A 115 15.73 4.27 1.76
C SER A 115 14.84 5.51 1.83
N ILE A 116 13.76 5.57 1.05
CA ILE A 116 12.84 6.73 1.07
C ILE A 116 12.02 6.81 2.37
N SER A 117 11.78 5.66 3.01
CA SER A 117 11.03 5.59 4.26
C SER A 117 11.90 5.85 5.50
N GLY A 118 13.21 6.05 5.34
CA GLY A 118 14.16 6.19 6.45
C GLY A 118 14.21 4.94 7.33
N ALA A 119 14.02 3.75 6.75
CA ALA A 119 13.93 2.50 7.50
C ALA A 119 15.24 2.17 8.23
N GLN A 120 15.12 1.55 9.41
CA GLN A 120 16.26 1.10 10.21
C GLN A 120 16.89 -0.20 9.68
N GLY A 121 16.31 -0.78 8.64
CA GLY A 121 16.71 -2.05 8.04
C GLY A 121 15.50 -2.77 7.48
N PHE A 122 15.53 -4.10 7.52
CA PHE A 122 14.44 -4.97 7.09
C PHE A 122 14.04 -5.94 8.19
N THR A 123 12.79 -6.37 8.17
CA THR A 123 12.29 -7.43 9.04
C THR A 123 11.66 -8.54 8.22
N ARG A 124 11.79 -9.78 8.70
CA ARG A 124 11.09 -10.93 8.13
C ARG A 124 9.61 -10.80 8.48
N ILE A 125 8.75 -11.09 7.52
CA ILE A 125 7.31 -11.10 7.72
C ILE A 125 6.75 -12.52 7.59
N ARG A 126 5.54 -12.72 8.12
CA ARG A 126 4.88 -14.04 8.15
C ARG A 126 3.63 -14.10 7.30
N SER A 127 3.00 -12.95 7.04
CA SER A 127 1.90 -12.86 6.11
C SER A 127 1.81 -11.49 5.43
N VAL A 128 1.08 -11.49 4.32
CA VAL A 128 0.61 -10.29 3.64
C VAL A 128 -0.90 -10.33 3.47
N HIS A 129 -1.47 -9.15 3.30
CA HIS A 129 -2.81 -9.00 2.78
C HIS A 129 -2.78 -8.03 1.59
N ILE A 130 -2.91 -8.60 0.40
CA ILE A 130 -2.72 -7.93 -0.88
C ILE A 130 -3.91 -7.02 -1.15
N SER A 131 -3.65 -5.72 -1.26
CA SER A 131 -4.64 -4.71 -1.66
C SER A 131 -4.64 -4.47 -3.17
N GLY A 132 -5.59 -3.67 -3.68
CA GLY A 132 -5.62 -3.31 -5.10
C GLY A 132 -5.96 -4.46 -6.04
N VAL A 133 -6.76 -5.44 -5.60
CA VAL A 133 -7.16 -6.62 -6.39
C VAL A 133 -8.23 -6.29 -7.46
N SER A 134 -9.00 -5.22 -7.25
CA SER A 134 -10.07 -4.80 -8.17
C SER A 134 -9.52 -4.32 -9.51
N TYR A 135 -10.08 -4.81 -10.63
CA TYR A 135 -9.76 -4.31 -11.97
C TYR A 135 -9.99 -2.80 -12.11
N ALA A 136 -11.00 -2.26 -11.40
CA ALA A 136 -11.29 -0.83 -11.40
C ALA A 136 -10.16 0.02 -10.81
N THR A 137 -9.30 -0.56 -9.96
CA THR A 137 -8.16 0.14 -9.36
C THR A 137 -6.84 -0.23 -10.01
N ILE A 138 -6.56 -1.51 -10.30
CA ILE A 138 -5.28 -1.93 -10.87
C ILE A 138 -5.17 -1.63 -12.38
N GLY A 139 -6.30 -1.59 -13.09
CA GLY A 139 -6.37 -1.34 -14.52
C GLY A 139 -5.62 -2.35 -15.39
N ASP A 140 -5.53 -2.06 -16.69
CA ASP A 140 -4.89 -2.96 -17.65
C ASP A 140 -3.38 -3.10 -17.40
N ALA A 141 -2.71 -2.00 -17.05
CA ALA A 141 -1.26 -2.00 -16.86
C ALA A 141 -0.84 -2.91 -15.70
N GLY A 142 -1.57 -2.90 -14.58
CA GLY A 142 -1.25 -3.77 -13.46
C GLY A 142 -1.73 -5.21 -13.68
N ARG A 143 -2.85 -5.44 -14.38
CA ARG A 143 -3.28 -6.79 -14.82
C ARG A 143 -2.21 -7.47 -15.67
N GLU A 144 -1.66 -6.74 -16.63
CA GLU A 144 -0.64 -7.26 -17.54
C GLU A 144 0.67 -7.53 -16.82
N TRP A 145 1.09 -6.63 -15.94
CA TRP A 145 2.24 -6.87 -15.06
C TRP A 145 2.07 -8.14 -14.22
N LEU A 146 0.92 -8.30 -13.56
CA LEU A 146 0.62 -9.50 -12.77
C LEU A 146 0.75 -10.78 -13.61
N SER A 147 0.17 -10.78 -14.81
CA SER A 147 0.27 -11.88 -15.76
C SER A 147 1.72 -12.19 -16.16
N GLU A 148 2.55 -11.17 -16.36
CA GLU A 148 3.97 -11.32 -16.70
C GLU A 148 4.83 -11.88 -15.56
N ILE A 149 4.48 -11.62 -14.30
CA ILE A 149 5.24 -12.08 -13.13
C ILE A 149 4.69 -13.36 -12.51
N ALA A 150 3.44 -13.73 -12.79
CA ALA A 150 2.74 -14.85 -12.13
C ALA A 150 3.50 -16.19 -12.22
N SER A 151 4.13 -16.43 -13.36
CA SER A 151 4.94 -17.62 -13.62
C SER A 151 6.39 -17.50 -13.12
N LYS A 152 6.86 -16.30 -12.79
CA LYS A 152 8.26 -16.00 -12.43
C LYS A 152 8.50 -15.94 -10.93
N ILE A 153 7.46 -15.67 -10.14
CA ILE A 153 7.58 -15.54 -8.68
C ILE A 153 6.58 -16.45 -7.98
N LYS A 154 6.94 -16.89 -6.77
CA LYS A 154 6.05 -17.60 -5.84
C LYS A 154 6.11 -16.92 -4.49
N PHE A 155 4.98 -16.86 -3.81
CA PHE A 155 4.88 -16.28 -2.48
C PHE A 155 5.51 -17.22 -1.45
N LYS A 156 6.40 -16.65 -0.63
CA LYS A 156 7.15 -17.35 0.43
C LYS A 156 6.44 -17.27 1.79
N VAL A 157 5.39 -16.46 1.89
CA VAL A 157 4.62 -16.21 3.13
C VAL A 157 3.13 -16.31 2.83
N THR A 158 2.31 -16.47 3.87
CA THR A 158 0.84 -16.52 3.72
C THR A 158 0.35 -15.23 3.08
N ALA A 159 -0.24 -15.32 1.89
CA ALA A 159 -0.78 -14.18 1.17
C ALA A 159 -2.28 -14.33 1.02
N THR A 160 -3.04 -13.37 1.53
CA THR A 160 -4.50 -13.30 1.37
C THR A 160 -4.88 -12.11 0.50
N THR A 161 -6.08 -12.14 -0.08
CA THR A 161 -6.53 -11.11 -1.04
C THR A 161 -7.65 -10.24 -0.47
N ASN A 162 -7.54 -8.94 -0.71
CA ASN A 162 -8.67 -8.01 -0.57
C ASN A 162 -9.79 -8.34 -1.56
N PRO A 163 -10.98 -7.76 -1.41
CA PRO A 163 -12.08 -7.96 -2.33
C PRO A 163 -11.72 -7.68 -3.79
N ALA A 164 -12.22 -8.54 -4.67
CA ALA A 164 -12.23 -8.27 -6.11
C ALA A 164 -13.20 -7.13 -6.44
N GLY A 165 -13.11 -6.58 -7.65
CA GLY A 165 -14.00 -5.53 -8.13
C GLY A 165 -15.43 -5.97 -8.44
N MET A 166 -15.75 -7.25 -8.22
CA MET A 166 -17.06 -7.86 -8.43
C MET A 166 -17.18 -9.17 -7.65
N ASP A 167 -18.41 -9.69 -7.53
CA ASP A 167 -18.63 -11.08 -7.13
C ASP A 167 -18.14 -12.04 -8.22
N LEU A 168 -17.27 -13.00 -7.90
CA LEU A 168 -16.67 -13.87 -8.91
C LEU A 168 -17.61 -14.95 -9.47
N ILE A 169 -18.77 -15.16 -8.83
CA ILE A 169 -19.74 -16.21 -9.19
C ILE A 169 -20.97 -15.58 -9.86
N SER A 170 -21.55 -14.57 -9.22
CA SER A 170 -22.85 -13.98 -9.57
C SER A 170 -22.73 -12.69 -10.38
N TRP A 171 -21.54 -12.35 -10.90
CA TRP A 171 -21.32 -11.10 -11.63
C TRP A 171 -22.28 -10.88 -12.81
N ARG A 172 -22.72 -11.96 -13.48
CA ARG A 172 -23.70 -11.88 -14.57
C ARG A 172 -25.05 -11.38 -14.08
N ASP A 173 -25.54 -11.93 -12.98
CA ASP A 173 -26.82 -11.54 -12.36
C ASP A 173 -26.77 -10.12 -11.80
N MET A 174 -25.59 -9.67 -11.39
CA MET A 174 -25.32 -8.29 -10.97
C MET A 174 -25.17 -7.31 -12.16
N GLY A 175 -25.25 -7.78 -13.41
CA GLY A 175 -25.13 -6.95 -14.61
C GLY A 175 -23.72 -6.42 -14.88
N ILE A 176 -22.67 -7.08 -14.36
CA ILE A 176 -21.29 -6.68 -14.62
C ILE A 176 -20.92 -6.98 -16.08
N PRO A 177 -20.32 -6.04 -16.83
CA PRO A 177 -19.91 -6.26 -18.21
C PRO A 177 -18.90 -7.42 -18.36
N GLU A 178 -19.05 -8.24 -19.40
CA GLU A 178 -18.19 -9.42 -19.62
C GLU A 178 -16.69 -9.08 -19.72
N ASP A 179 -16.34 -7.95 -20.36
CA ASP A 179 -14.93 -7.53 -20.47
C ASP A 179 -14.32 -7.19 -19.10
N PHE A 180 -15.07 -6.50 -18.24
CA PHE A 180 -14.64 -6.23 -16.87
C PHE A 180 -14.45 -7.54 -16.10
N ALA A 181 -15.42 -8.45 -16.22
CA ALA A 181 -15.40 -9.72 -15.51
C ALA A 181 -14.22 -10.59 -15.92
N ARG A 182 -13.98 -10.75 -17.23
CA ARG A 182 -12.83 -11.48 -17.76
C ARG A 182 -11.51 -10.92 -17.23
N LYS A 183 -11.32 -9.60 -17.30
CA LYS A 183 -10.08 -8.95 -16.83
C LYS A 183 -9.89 -9.06 -15.32
N GLN A 184 -10.98 -9.01 -14.54
CA GLN A 184 -10.94 -9.23 -13.11
C GLN A 184 -10.55 -10.67 -12.76
N VAL A 185 -11.06 -11.66 -13.49
CA VAL A 185 -10.69 -13.07 -13.30
C VAL A 185 -9.20 -13.29 -13.61
N GLU A 186 -8.67 -12.69 -14.69
CA GLU A 186 -7.24 -12.80 -15.03
C GLU A 186 -6.31 -12.27 -13.91
N ILE A 187 -6.72 -11.20 -13.22
CA ILE A 187 -5.99 -10.68 -12.04
C ILE A 187 -5.99 -11.71 -10.91
N VAL A 188 -7.17 -12.29 -10.62
CA VAL A 188 -7.35 -13.27 -9.56
C VAL A 188 -6.51 -14.53 -9.86
N ASP A 189 -6.58 -15.04 -11.08
CA ASP A 189 -5.85 -16.23 -11.50
C ASP A 189 -4.34 -16.01 -11.39
N SER A 190 -3.85 -14.84 -11.80
CA SER A 190 -2.43 -14.48 -11.66
C SER A 190 -1.96 -14.47 -10.20
N LEU A 191 -2.79 -13.95 -9.28
CA LEU A 191 -2.50 -13.95 -7.85
C LEU A 191 -2.50 -15.37 -7.27
N ILE A 192 -3.49 -16.20 -7.64
CA ILE A 192 -3.58 -17.59 -7.20
C ILE A 192 -2.39 -18.40 -7.73
N GLU A 193 -1.98 -18.20 -8.98
CA GLU A 193 -0.81 -18.87 -9.56
C GLU A 193 0.46 -18.56 -8.75
N MET A 194 0.63 -17.33 -8.27
CA MET A 194 1.75 -16.96 -7.40
C MET A 194 1.67 -17.56 -5.99
N GLY A 195 0.50 -18.06 -5.57
CA GLY A 195 0.27 -18.67 -4.26
C GLY A 195 -0.64 -17.86 -3.33
N ALA A 196 -1.41 -16.90 -3.85
CA ALA A 196 -2.41 -16.19 -3.04
C ALA A 196 -3.57 -17.10 -2.64
N LEU A 197 -4.03 -16.94 -1.40
CA LEU A 197 -5.29 -17.49 -0.92
C LEU A 197 -6.44 -16.55 -1.33
N PRO A 198 -7.45 -17.04 -2.09
CA PRO A 198 -8.54 -16.24 -2.63
C PRO A 198 -9.62 -15.94 -1.58
N THR A 199 -9.27 -15.14 -0.57
CA THR A 199 -10.16 -14.81 0.56
C THR A 199 -11.14 -13.68 0.27
N PHE A 200 -10.77 -12.75 -0.62
CA PHE A 200 -11.58 -11.61 -1.07
C PHE A 200 -12.33 -10.85 0.04
N THR A 201 -11.62 -10.45 1.09
CA THR A 201 -12.22 -9.82 2.27
C THR A 201 -11.34 -8.72 2.84
N CYS A 202 -11.94 -7.62 3.31
CA CYS A 202 -11.22 -6.59 4.07
C CYS A 202 -10.96 -7.00 5.53
N THR A 203 -11.45 -8.18 5.96
CA THR A 203 -11.25 -8.68 7.33
C THR A 203 -10.52 -10.03 7.32
N PRO A 204 -9.26 -10.07 6.82
CA PRO A 204 -8.50 -11.32 6.69
C PRO A 204 -8.26 -12.02 8.03
N TYR A 205 -8.21 -11.26 9.13
CA TYR A 205 -8.12 -11.74 10.50
C TYR A 205 -9.34 -12.56 10.97
N LEU A 206 -10.48 -12.45 10.29
CA LEU A 206 -11.65 -13.32 10.50
C LEU A 206 -11.68 -14.52 9.54
N SER A 207 -10.75 -14.56 8.58
CA SER A 207 -10.70 -15.56 7.50
C SER A 207 -9.38 -16.33 7.49
N GLY A 208 -8.76 -16.51 8.67
CA GLY A 208 -7.62 -17.40 8.88
C GLY A 208 -6.23 -16.76 8.80
N ASN A 209 -6.09 -15.53 8.31
CA ASN A 209 -4.81 -14.80 8.38
C ASN A 209 -4.76 -13.94 9.64
N LEU A 210 -4.47 -14.58 10.76
CA LEU A 210 -4.47 -13.98 12.09
C LEU A 210 -3.04 -13.93 12.66
N PRO A 211 -2.37 -12.77 12.63
CA PRO A 211 -1.05 -12.63 13.23
C PRO A 211 -1.10 -12.66 14.76
N VAL A 212 0.05 -12.81 15.40
CA VAL A 212 0.21 -12.76 16.86
C VAL A 212 0.77 -11.42 17.34
N TYR A 213 0.69 -11.18 18.65
CA TYR A 213 1.22 -9.97 19.27
C TYR A 213 2.70 -9.76 18.92
N GLY A 214 3.03 -8.57 18.45
CA GLY A 214 4.37 -8.15 18.08
C GLY A 214 4.90 -8.67 16.75
N GLU A 215 4.16 -9.54 16.06
CA GLU A 215 4.56 -10.07 14.75
C GLU A 215 4.54 -9.00 13.66
N SER A 216 5.58 -8.96 12.83
CA SER A 216 5.65 -8.09 11.66
C SER A 216 4.94 -8.73 10.47
N VAL A 217 4.06 -7.97 9.83
CA VAL A 217 3.35 -8.34 8.59
C VAL A 217 3.39 -7.18 7.60
N CYS A 218 3.04 -7.41 6.33
CA CYS A 218 2.96 -6.37 5.31
C CYS A 218 1.55 -6.36 4.69
N TRP A 219 0.63 -5.58 5.26
CA TRP A 219 -0.78 -5.56 4.89
C TRP A 219 -1.17 -4.24 4.24
N GLY A 220 -1.94 -4.30 3.15
CA GLY A 220 -2.36 -3.12 2.40
C GLY A 220 -3.78 -2.61 2.70
N GLU A 221 -4.61 -3.41 3.37
CA GLU A 221 -5.99 -3.02 3.73
C GLU A 221 -6.00 -2.12 4.96
N SER A 222 -6.41 -0.86 4.81
CA SER A 222 -6.25 0.17 5.83
C SER A 222 -7.01 -0.14 7.13
N SER A 223 -8.24 -0.64 7.02
CA SER A 223 -9.05 -1.03 8.18
C SER A 223 -8.46 -2.24 8.91
N ALA A 224 -7.90 -3.19 8.16
CA ALA A 224 -7.25 -4.37 8.72
C ALA A 224 -5.93 -4.02 9.41
N VAL A 225 -5.14 -3.10 8.83
CA VAL A 225 -3.90 -2.57 9.43
C VAL A 225 -4.23 -1.92 10.79
N ALA A 226 -5.22 -1.02 10.83
CA ALA A 226 -5.67 -0.39 12.06
C ALA A 226 -6.11 -1.41 13.11
N PHE A 227 -6.84 -2.44 12.69
CA PHE A 227 -7.29 -3.52 13.55
C PHE A 227 -6.12 -4.33 14.12
N ILE A 228 -5.19 -4.83 13.29
CA ILE A 228 -4.11 -5.68 13.79
C ILE A 228 -3.10 -4.91 14.65
N ASN A 229 -2.84 -3.64 14.33
CA ASN A 229 -1.98 -2.80 15.16
C ASN A 229 -2.60 -2.59 16.55
N SER A 230 -3.90 -2.30 16.61
CA SER A 230 -4.58 -1.88 17.84
C SER A 230 -5.09 -3.06 18.66
N VAL A 231 -5.78 -4.01 18.05
CA VAL A 231 -6.51 -5.09 18.73
C VAL A 231 -5.64 -6.33 18.96
N ILE A 232 -4.80 -6.67 17.98
CA ILE A 232 -3.91 -7.83 18.08
C ILE A 232 -2.54 -7.42 18.65
N GLY A 233 -2.06 -6.22 18.32
CA GLY A 233 -0.71 -5.77 18.64
C GLY A 233 0.35 -6.27 17.65
N ALA A 234 -0.06 -6.75 16.47
CA ALA A 234 0.86 -6.99 15.36
C ALA A 234 1.37 -5.64 14.80
N ARG A 235 2.30 -5.71 13.85
CA ARG A 235 3.03 -4.56 13.31
C ARG A 235 2.94 -4.52 11.79
N SER A 236 2.30 -3.49 11.25
CA SER A 236 2.26 -3.17 9.82
C SER A 236 2.03 -1.68 9.61
N ASN A 237 2.50 -1.14 8.50
CA ASN A 237 2.03 0.14 7.98
C ASN A 237 0.84 -0.08 7.03
N ARG A 238 0.26 1.01 6.50
CA ARG A 238 -0.65 0.98 5.35
C ARG A 238 0.15 0.80 4.05
N GLU A 239 0.30 -0.44 3.62
CA GLU A 239 1.21 -0.79 2.52
C GLU A 239 0.57 -0.70 1.12
N GLY A 240 1.39 -0.37 0.13
CA GLY A 240 0.98 -0.30 -1.28
C GLY A 240 0.76 -1.69 -1.91
N ALA A 241 -0.11 -1.76 -2.92
CA ALA A 241 -0.46 -3.02 -3.59
C ALA A 241 0.77 -3.75 -4.16
N THR A 242 1.61 -3.06 -4.94
CA THR A 242 2.86 -3.60 -5.48
C THR A 242 3.80 -4.07 -4.37
N LYS A 243 3.94 -3.30 -3.29
CA LYS A 243 4.76 -3.65 -2.13
C LYS A 243 4.30 -4.93 -1.47
N THR A 244 2.99 -5.15 -1.28
CA THR A 244 2.48 -6.39 -0.67
C THR A 244 2.81 -7.64 -1.51
N ILE A 245 2.81 -7.53 -2.84
CA ILE A 245 3.21 -8.62 -3.75
C ILE A 245 4.71 -8.89 -3.64
N VAL A 246 5.53 -7.83 -3.65
CA VAL A 246 6.99 -7.94 -3.49
C VAL A 246 7.34 -8.54 -2.12
N ALA A 247 6.69 -8.07 -1.06
CA ALA A 247 6.87 -8.57 0.29
C ALA A 247 6.44 -10.05 0.40
N ALA A 248 5.38 -10.45 -0.30
CA ALA A 248 4.94 -11.84 -0.36
C ALA A 248 6.00 -12.76 -1.00
N ALA A 249 6.61 -12.30 -2.09
CA ALA A 249 7.63 -13.06 -2.83
C ALA A 249 9.00 -13.09 -2.14
N THR A 250 9.32 -12.07 -1.34
CA THR A 250 10.62 -11.95 -0.68
C THR A 250 10.61 -12.41 0.79
N GLY A 251 9.47 -12.29 1.46
CA GLY A 251 9.34 -12.53 2.91
C GLY A 251 9.92 -11.39 3.75
N TYR A 252 10.10 -10.20 3.18
CA TYR A 252 10.64 -9.02 3.86
C TYR A 252 9.77 -7.78 3.70
N THR A 253 9.81 -6.90 4.69
CA THR A 253 9.36 -5.51 4.58
C THR A 253 10.37 -4.58 5.25
N PRO A 254 10.53 -3.32 4.79
CA PRO A 254 11.35 -2.34 5.49
C PRO A 254 10.87 -2.12 6.93
N LEU A 255 11.81 -1.94 7.86
CA LEU A 255 11.53 -1.68 9.27
C LEU A 255 11.41 -0.16 9.53
N TYR A 256 10.18 0.36 9.49
CA TYR A 256 9.85 1.77 9.71
C TYR A 256 8.39 1.93 10.17
N GLY A 257 8.00 3.18 10.48
CA GLY A 257 6.61 3.51 10.80
C GLY A 257 6.09 2.70 11.99
N LYS A 258 4.90 2.11 11.87
CA LYS A 258 4.23 1.33 12.93
C LYS A 258 4.90 -0.03 13.22
N HIS A 259 5.99 -0.38 12.55
CA HIS A 259 6.89 -1.44 13.01
C HIS A 259 7.76 -1.03 14.20
N LEU A 260 7.96 0.28 14.42
CA LEU A 260 8.79 0.83 15.47
C LEU A 260 7.93 1.27 16.67
N ASP A 261 8.37 0.98 17.88
CA ASP A 261 7.58 1.21 19.10
C ASP A 261 7.36 2.71 19.35
N GLU A 262 8.36 3.55 19.06
CA GLU A 262 8.27 5.01 19.18
C GLU A 262 7.13 5.62 18.35
N ASN A 263 6.85 5.04 17.18
CA ASN A 263 5.81 5.52 16.27
C ASN A 263 4.42 5.00 16.63
N ARG A 264 4.33 4.11 17.62
CA ARG A 264 3.07 3.54 18.12
C ARG A 264 2.58 4.26 19.38
N LEU A 265 3.36 5.20 19.92
CA LEU A 265 2.95 5.99 21.08
C LEU A 265 1.73 6.86 20.73
N PRO A 266 0.73 6.96 21.64
CA PRO A 266 -0.40 7.84 21.42
C PRO A 266 0.05 9.30 21.34
N ASN A 267 -0.64 10.09 20.53
CA ASN A 267 -0.40 11.54 20.39
C ASN A 267 -1.70 12.37 20.46
N LEU A 268 -2.83 11.73 20.76
CA LEU A 268 -4.13 12.36 20.90
C LEU A 268 -4.95 11.62 21.96
N ALA A 269 -5.25 12.28 23.08
CA ALA A 269 -6.16 11.75 24.09
C ALA A 269 -7.61 12.09 23.73
N VAL A 270 -8.49 11.09 23.75
CA VAL A 270 -9.90 11.24 23.38
C VAL A 270 -10.79 10.78 24.53
N TYR A 271 -11.59 11.70 25.07
CA TYR A 271 -12.51 11.48 26.18
C TYR A 271 -13.96 11.60 25.68
N PRO A 272 -14.52 10.54 25.06
CA PRO A 272 -15.88 10.59 24.57
C PRO A 272 -16.89 10.52 25.72
N GLU A 273 -18.10 11.03 25.47
CA GLU A 273 -19.28 10.64 26.24
C GLU A 273 -19.55 9.13 26.12
N PRO A 274 -20.39 8.54 27.00
CA PRO A 274 -20.71 7.12 26.93
C PRO A 274 -21.20 6.67 25.53
N LEU A 275 -20.54 5.66 24.98
CA LEU A 275 -20.89 5.06 23.70
C LEU A 275 -21.88 3.92 23.94
N GLU A 276 -23.11 4.06 23.44
CA GLU A 276 -24.22 3.16 23.76
C GLU A 276 -24.39 2.02 22.75
N ASN A 277 -23.95 2.23 21.51
CA ASN A 277 -24.18 1.30 20.40
C ASN A 277 -23.07 1.42 19.35
N LEU A 278 -23.05 0.46 18.42
CA LEU A 278 -22.05 0.35 17.36
C LEU A 278 -21.90 1.63 16.51
N LEU A 279 -23.00 2.35 16.23
CA LEU A 279 -22.95 3.58 15.43
C LEU A 279 -22.14 4.67 16.14
N HIS A 280 -22.19 4.75 17.47
CA HIS A 280 -21.41 5.76 18.20
C HIS A 280 -19.89 5.55 18.04
N TYR A 281 -19.42 4.30 17.96
CA TYR A 281 -18.01 4.00 17.69
C TYR A 281 -17.60 4.41 16.27
N TYR A 282 -18.45 4.14 15.27
CA TYR A 282 -18.21 4.61 13.91
C TYR A 282 -18.11 6.13 13.86
N LEU A 283 -19.07 6.85 14.45
CA LEU A 283 -19.10 8.31 14.43
C LEU A 283 -17.90 8.92 15.16
N LEU A 284 -17.52 8.37 16.32
CA LEU A 284 -16.35 8.82 17.07
C LEU A 284 -15.08 8.69 16.24
N ALA A 285 -14.78 7.50 15.71
CA ALA A 285 -13.57 7.30 14.92
C ALA A 285 -13.58 8.09 13.61
N TYR A 286 -14.75 8.21 12.97
CA TYR A 286 -14.89 9.00 11.75
C TYR A 286 -14.58 10.48 12.02
N TYR A 287 -15.15 11.06 13.09
CA TYR A 287 -14.87 12.42 13.55
C TYR A 287 -13.39 12.62 13.85
N ILE A 288 -12.78 11.71 14.61
CA ILE A 288 -11.36 11.80 14.92
C ILE A 288 -10.50 11.75 13.66
N GLY A 289 -10.78 10.85 12.71
CA GLY A 289 -10.02 10.81 11.47
C GLY A 289 -10.17 12.07 10.62
N LEU A 290 -11.37 12.68 10.57
CA LEU A 290 -11.57 13.94 9.83
C LEU A 290 -10.78 15.12 10.42
N HIS A 291 -10.74 15.23 11.75
CA HIS A 291 -10.16 16.39 12.43
C HIS A 291 -8.69 16.20 12.84
N TYR A 292 -8.26 14.95 13.00
CA TYR A 292 -6.92 14.59 13.47
C TYR A 292 -6.33 13.46 12.60
N PRO A 293 -6.14 13.70 11.29
CA PRO A 293 -5.62 12.68 10.39
C PRO A 293 -4.20 12.23 10.82
N ASN A 294 -3.90 10.95 10.60
CA ASN A 294 -2.63 10.29 10.97
C ASN A 294 -2.30 10.27 12.48
N SER A 295 -3.22 10.69 13.35
CA SER A 295 -3.03 10.58 14.79
C SER A 295 -3.00 9.12 15.26
N VAL A 296 -2.44 8.91 16.44
CA VAL A 296 -2.55 7.65 17.20
C VAL A 296 -3.42 7.96 18.42
N PRO A 297 -4.76 7.87 18.28
CA PRO A 297 -5.65 8.20 19.37
C PRO A 297 -5.58 7.16 20.50
N ILE A 298 -5.68 7.65 21.74
CA ILE A 298 -6.00 6.85 22.90
C ILE A 298 -7.44 7.18 23.33
N TYR A 299 -8.34 6.22 23.15
CA TYR A 299 -9.75 6.38 23.48
C TYR A 299 -10.00 5.96 24.93
N ASN A 300 -10.47 6.88 25.76
CA ASN A 300 -10.89 6.60 27.12
C ASN A 300 -12.30 5.99 27.15
N VAL A 301 -12.39 4.75 26.68
CA VAL A 301 -13.65 3.98 26.59
C VAL A 301 -13.57 2.79 27.53
N LYS A 302 -14.61 2.60 28.35
CA LYS A 302 -14.60 1.57 29.41
C LYS A 302 -14.76 0.14 28.90
N ARG A 303 -15.42 -0.06 27.76
CA ARG A 303 -15.77 -1.36 27.18
C ARG A 303 -15.85 -1.23 25.69
N ALA A 304 -15.38 -2.23 24.95
CA ALA A 304 -15.58 -2.34 23.51
C ALA A 304 -15.61 -3.82 23.15
N SER A 305 -16.66 -4.23 22.45
CA SER A 305 -16.78 -5.55 21.83
C SER A 305 -15.94 -5.62 20.55
N LEU A 306 -15.74 -6.83 20.02
CA LEU A 306 -15.00 -7.02 18.77
C LEU A 306 -15.59 -6.23 17.58
N PRO A 307 -16.91 -6.19 17.34
CA PRO A 307 -17.50 -5.32 16.32
C PRO A 307 -17.21 -3.83 16.51
N GLU A 308 -17.21 -3.33 17.76
CA GLU A 308 -16.96 -1.93 18.08
C GLU A 308 -15.49 -1.56 17.88
N LEU A 309 -14.56 -2.46 18.22
CA LEU A 309 -13.13 -2.31 17.90
C LEU A 309 -12.91 -2.26 16.38
N LYS A 310 -13.57 -3.14 15.62
CA LYS A 310 -13.55 -3.08 14.15
C LYS A 310 -14.13 -1.78 13.62
N ALA A 311 -15.19 -1.24 14.22
CA ALA A 311 -15.79 0.02 13.82
C ALA A 311 -14.81 1.18 14.00
N LEU A 312 -14.10 1.24 15.13
CA LEU A 312 -13.05 2.25 15.36
C LEU A 312 -11.94 2.16 14.30
N ALA A 313 -11.45 0.95 14.03
CA ALA A 313 -10.43 0.72 13.01
C ALA A 313 -10.89 1.16 11.61
N ALA A 314 -12.09 0.74 11.19
CA ALA A 314 -12.60 1.01 9.86
C ALA A 314 -12.91 2.48 9.62
N ALA A 315 -13.63 3.15 10.54
CA ALA A 315 -13.99 4.55 10.35
C ALA A 315 -12.78 5.48 10.43
N GLY A 316 -11.87 5.27 11.39
CA GLY A 316 -10.68 6.10 11.51
C GLY A 316 -9.73 5.96 10.32
N ALA A 317 -9.55 4.72 9.83
CA ALA A 317 -8.76 4.47 8.63
C ALA A 317 -9.38 5.15 7.39
N ALA A 318 -10.71 5.09 7.23
CA ALA A 318 -11.41 5.64 6.08
C ALA A 318 -11.42 7.18 6.05
N SER A 319 -11.61 7.85 7.19
CA SER A 319 -11.73 9.31 7.23
C SER A 319 -10.40 10.06 7.40
N GLY A 320 -9.41 9.45 8.05
CA GLY A 320 -8.20 10.15 8.48
C GLY A 320 -6.89 9.39 8.34
N SER A 321 -6.88 8.23 7.69
CA SER A 321 -5.69 7.36 7.64
C SER A 321 -5.16 6.99 9.03
N ILE A 322 -6.05 6.78 10.02
CA ILE A 322 -5.66 6.27 11.34
C ILE A 322 -5.21 4.81 11.18
N GLU A 323 -3.92 4.54 11.36
CA GLU A 323 -3.32 3.19 11.24
C GLU A 323 -3.30 2.42 12.57
N MET A 324 -3.63 3.07 13.68
CA MET A 324 -3.55 2.50 15.02
C MET A 324 -4.28 3.38 16.03
N TYR A 325 -4.85 2.76 17.06
CA TYR A 325 -5.38 3.41 18.25
C TYR A 325 -5.10 2.57 19.50
N HIS A 326 -5.34 3.16 20.67
CA HIS A 326 -5.24 2.48 21.97
C HIS A 326 -6.55 2.63 22.75
N ILE A 327 -6.87 1.63 23.55
CA ILE A 327 -7.91 1.69 24.58
C ILE A 327 -7.34 1.05 25.84
N PRO A 328 -7.06 1.84 26.90
CA PRO A 328 -6.48 1.32 28.13
C PRO A 328 -7.26 0.13 28.70
N GLY A 329 -6.54 -0.94 29.03
CA GLY A 329 -7.12 -2.18 29.57
C GLY A 329 -7.85 -3.08 28.56
N ILE A 330 -7.96 -2.66 27.28
CA ILE A 330 -8.58 -3.46 26.21
C ILE A 330 -7.57 -3.81 25.12
N THR A 331 -6.85 -2.84 24.58
CA THR A 331 -5.81 -3.09 23.56
C THR A 331 -4.50 -3.56 24.23
N PRO A 332 -3.74 -4.50 23.62
CA PRO A 332 -2.59 -5.13 24.27
C PRO A 332 -1.31 -4.27 24.28
N ASN A 333 -1.24 -3.21 23.48
CA ASN A 333 -0.08 -2.33 23.46
C ASN A 333 0.00 -1.54 24.78
N LYS A 334 1.19 -1.47 25.38
CA LYS A 334 1.41 -0.65 26.58
C LYS A 334 1.37 0.82 26.17
N ALA A 335 0.28 1.49 26.48
CA ALA A 335 0.15 2.93 26.36
C ALA A 335 -0.19 3.49 27.74
N SER A 336 0.66 4.36 28.28
CA SER A 336 0.26 5.28 29.34
C SER A 336 -0.49 6.45 28.71
N ASP A 337 -1.38 7.08 29.47
CA ASP A 337 -2.02 8.33 29.04
C ASP A 337 -0.94 9.32 28.56
N VAL A 338 -1.19 9.95 27.41
CA VAL A 338 -0.39 11.09 26.97
C VAL A 338 -0.72 12.22 27.94
N THR A 339 0.26 12.62 28.75
CA THR A 339 0.20 13.88 29.50
C THR A 339 0.17 15.06 28.56
#